data_AF-A0A495YYA9-F1
#
_entry.id   AF-A0A495YYA9-F1
#
_cell.length_a   1.000
_cell.length_b   1.000
_cell.length_c   1.000
_cell.angle_alpha   90.00
_cell.angle_beta   90.00
_cell.angle_gamma   90.00
#
_symmetry.space_group_name_H-M   'P 1'
#
loop_
_entity.id
_entity.type
_entity.pdbx_description
1 polymer ?
#
loop_
_entity_poly.entity_id
_entity_poly.type
_entity_poly.pdbx_seq_one_letter_code
_entity_poly.pdbx_strand_id
1 'polypeptide(L)'
;MSQEIQKGLSRAEDREFFERELASFVPDSVFDAHCHVWQRGAFTLPDSLAAFHTVGFDMYLDLMEDLHPDRRMAALFIPFPPQPARLRQANQWTAEQAAAHPDFRCLFFVAPNDDPEWVREEVKRLGAVGLKCYHTYANVKPTWEAQIPDFLPEKFIKVADEEGWVITLHMVRSRAVADPGNIKWIRHYCEQYPNMTLILAHSARGFQPAHNLEGLPQLRGLDNLYFDTSANCEQMAHQSIIRILGHEKLMYGSDLMASHGRGRSVGTADTFLWLGDESPVWVEKHMTIKPVLVGLEHLRSLKWACWSERLSDSAVEDIFWNNAAKLFNVNS
;
A
#
# COMPACT_ATOMS: atom_id res chain seq x y z
N MET A 1 -24.74 -13.19 26.57
CA MET A 1 -24.83 -12.99 25.11
C MET A 1 -23.41 -12.78 24.60
N SER A 2 -22.83 -13.77 23.95
CA SER A 2 -21.61 -13.58 23.17
C SER A 2 -21.93 -12.56 22.09
N GLN A 3 -21.31 -11.37 22.13
CA GLN A 3 -21.29 -10.50 20.96
C GLN A 3 -20.61 -11.32 19.86
N GLU A 4 -21.32 -11.62 18.78
CA GLU A 4 -20.69 -12.13 17.57
C GLU A 4 -19.58 -11.15 17.20
N ILE A 5 -18.35 -11.65 17.13
CA ILE A 5 -17.22 -10.84 16.67
C ILE A 5 -17.54 -10.48 15.23
N GLN A 6 -17.68 -9.20 14.96
CA GLN A 6 -17.87 -8.70 13.60
C GLN A 6 -16.65 -9.11 12.76
N LYS A 7 -16.88 -9.90 11.72
CA LYS A 7 -15.82 -10.46 10.86
C LYS A 7 -15.54 -9.64 9.60
N GLY A 8 -16.40 -8.69 9.28
CA GLY A 8 -16.28 -7.87 8.07
C GLY A 8 -17.19 -6.65 8.08
N LEU A 9 -17.09 -5.88 7.02
CA LEU A 9 -17.77 -4.62 6.74
C LEU A 9 -18.57 -4.65 5.42
N SER A 10 -18.51 -5.73 4.64
CA SER A 10 -19.25 -5.86 3.39
C SER A 10 -20.78 -5.86 3.59
N ARG A 11 -21.46 -5.08 2.75
CA ARG A 11 -22.92 -5.00 2.60
C ARG A 11 -23.35 -5.80 1.37
N ALA A 12 -24.66 -5.91 1.16
CA ALA A 12 -25.20 -6.64 0.01
C ALA A 12 -24.73 -6.05 -1.33
N GLU A 13 -24.69 -4.72 -1.43
CA GLU A 13 -24.21 -4.02 -2.62
C GLU A 13 -22.72 -4.26 -2.93
N ASP A 14 -21.88 -4.51 -1.92
CA ASP A 14 -20.46 -4.83 -2.12
C ASP A 14 -20.30 -6.23 -2.72
N ARG A 15 -21.03 -7.21 -2.17
CA ARG A 15 -21.02 -8.58 -2.67
C ARG A 15 -21.56 -8.65 -4.10
N GLU A 16 -22.68 -7.97 -4.38
CA GLU A 16 -23.21 -7.88 -5.74
C GLU A 16 -22.21 -7.21 -6.70
N PHE A 17 -21.54 -6.16 -6.26
CA PHE A 17 -20.51 -5.49 -7.04
C PHE A 17 -19.33 -6.42 -7.32
N PHE A 18 -18.82 -7.14 -6.32
CA PHE A 18 -17.71 -8.09 -6.49
C PHE A 18 -18.07 -9.19 -7.50
N GLU A 19 -19.23 -9.84 -7.32
CA GLU A 19 -19.69 -10.91 -8.22
C GLU A 19 -19.82 -10.42 -9.67
N ARG A 20 -20.36 -9.22 -9.87
CA ARG A 20 -20.55 -8.65 -11.22
C ARG A 20 -19.24 -8.15 -11.85
N GLU A 21 -18.41 -7.47 -11.07
CA GLU A 21 -17.29 -6.69 -11.60
C GLU A 21 -15.93 -7.37 -11.43
N LEU A 22 -15.73 -8.20 -10.41
CA LEU A 22 -14.38 -8.56 -9.94
C LEU A 22 -14.13 -10.06 -9.86
N ALA A 23 -15.16 -10.89 -9.64
CA ALA A 23 -15.00 -12.32 -9.41
C ALA A 23 -14.23 -13.05 -10.53
N SER A 24 -14.46 -12.67 -11.79
CA SER A 24 -13.78 -13.24 -12.96
C SER A 24 -12.44 -12.58 -13.30
N PHE A 25 -12.03 -11.56 -12.54
CA PHE A 25 -10.81 -10.78 -12.77
C PHE A 25 -9.75 -11.04 -11.70
N VAL A 26 -10.16 -11.13 -10.42
CA VAL A 26 -9.26 -11.37 -9.30
C VAL A 26 -8.83 -12.85 -9.30
N PRO A 27 -7.52 -13.15 -9.44
CA PRO A 27 -7.02 -14.53 -9.45
C PRO A 27 -7.29 -15.28 -8.15
N ASP A 28 -7.09 -16.60 -8.16
CA ASP A 28 -7.31 -17.48 -7.01
C ASP A 28 -6.33 -17.23 -5.85
N SER A 29 -5.18 -16.63 -6.14
CA SER A 29 -4.15 -16.27 -5.15
C SER A 29 -3.84 -14.78 -5.21
N VAL A 30 -3.80 -14.14 -4.05
CA VAL A 30 -3.54 -12.71 -3.88
C VAL A 30 -2.47 -12.51 -2.81
N PHE A 31 -1.40 -11.83 -3.20
CA PHE A 31 -0.40 -11.28 -2.31
C PHE A 31 -0.72 -9.80 -2.10
N ASP A 32 -1.09 -9.44 -0.89
CA ASP A 32 -1.32 -8.06 -0.48
C ASP A 32 0.01 -7.40 -0.08
N ALA A 33 0.65 -6.70 -1.03
CA ALA A 33 1.97 -6.10 -0.83
C ALA A 33 1.96 -4.84 0.05
N HIS A 34 0.79 -4.40 0.55
CA HIS A 34 0.69 -3.27 1.45
C HIS A 34 -0.61 -3.35 2.24
N CYS A 35 -0.50 -3.75 3.50
CA CYS A 35 -1.61 -3.68 4.45
C CYS A 35 -1.11 -3.45 5.87
N HIS A 36 -2.01 -3.02 6.75
CA HIS A 36 -1.69 -2.68 8.12
C HIS A 36 -2.39 -3.62 9.11
N VAL A 37 -1.63 -4.02 10.13
CA VAL A 37 -2.13 -4.68 11.36
C VAL A 37 -1.84 -3.76 12.54
N TRP A 38 -2.67 -3.79 13.57
CA TRP A 38 -2.55 -2.87 14.70
C TRP A 38 -3.09 -3.43 16.02
N GLN A 39 -2.60 -2.85 17.12
CA GLN A 39 -3.14 -3.06 18.46
C GLN A 39 -3.94 -1.85 18.93
N ARG A 40 -4.79 -2.09 19.94
CA ARG A 40 -5.59 -1.06 20.59
C ARG A 40 -4.75 0.17 20.98
N GLY A 41 -5.22 1.32 20.52
CA GLY A 41 -4.65 2.63 20.84
C GLY A 41 -3.37 2.96 20.07
N ALA A 42 -2.99 2.17 19.05
CA ALA A 42 -1.85 2.51 18.19
C ALA A 42 -2.01 3.89 17.53
N PHE A 43 -3.23 4.22 17.09
CA PHE A 43 -3.63 5.47 16.45
C PHE A 43 -5.16 5.62 16.50
N THR A 44 -5.67 6.77 16.03
CA THR A 44 -7.11 7.00 15.88
C THR A 44 -7.63 6.33 14.61
N LEU A 45 -8.52 5.35 14.78
CA LEU A 45 -9.18 4.66 13.67
C LEU A 45 -10.30 5.52 13.08
N PRO A 46 -10.60 5.39 11.78
CA PRO A 46 -11.87 5.86 11.22
C PRO A 46 -13.06 5.22 11.95
N ASP A 47 -14.19 5.92 12.03
CA ASP A 47 -15.39 5.43 12.72
C ASP A 47 -15.89 4.08 12.18
N SER A 48 -15.76 3.85 10.86
CA SER A 48 -16.13 2.57 10.23
C SER A 48 -15.35 1.37 10.77
N LEU A 49 -14.17 1.62 11.34
CA LEU A 49 -13.28 0.59 11.87
C LEU A 49 -13.13 0.67 13.39
N ALA A 50 -13.89 1.54 14.05
CA ALA A 50 -13.81 1.73 15.51
C ALA A 50 -14.08 0.44 16.30
N ALA A 51 -14.86 -0.51 15.72
CA ALA A 51 -15.11 -1.82 16.31
C ALA A 51 -13.87 -2.74 16.31
N PHE A 52 -12.93 -2.53 15.38
CA PHE A 52 -11.73 -3.34 15.20
C PHE A 52 -10.55 -2.72 15.94
N HIS A 53 -10.64 -2.71 17.27
CA HIS A 53 -9.61 -2.11 18.13
C HIS A 53 -8.23 -2.76 17.97
N THR A 54 -8.19 -4.05 17.65
CA THR A 54 -6.97 -4.82 17.38
C THR A 54 -7.22 -5.63 16.13
N VAL A 55 -6.35 -5.50 15.14
CA VAL A 55 -6.34 -6.32 13.93
C VAL A 55 -4.99 -7.02 13.86
N GLY A 56 -5.03 -8.33 14.03
CA GLY A 56 -3.91 -9.25 13.84
C GLY A 56 -4.14 -10.16 12.64
N PHE A 57 -3.34 -11.21 12.50
CA PHE A 57 -3.38 -12.15 11.38
C PHE A 57 -4.79 -12.70 11.08
N ASP A 58 -5.47 -13.28 12.07
CA ASP A 58 -6.79 -13.91 11.85
C ASP A 58 -7.85 -12.87 11.44
N MET A 59 -7.88 -11.72 12.12
CA MET A 59 -8.82 -10.65 11.82
C MET A 59 -8.53 -9.98 10.47
N TYR A 60 -7.26 -9.92 10.06
CA TYR A 60 -6.88 -9.48 8.72
C TYR A 60 -7.49 -10.40 7.66
N LEU A 61 -7.37 -11.73 7.83
CA LEU A 61 -7.97 -12.69 6.90
C LEU A 61 -9.49 -12.57 6.85
N ASP A 62 -10.14 -12.50 8.03
CA ASP A 62 -11.60 -12.28 8.13
C ASP A 62 -12.03 -11.01 7.35
N LEU A 63 -11.27 -9.90 7.46
CA LEU A 63 -11.54 -8.67 6.72
C LEU A 63 -11.26 -8.79 5.21
N MET A 64 -10.23 -9.55 4.81
CA MET A 64 -9.93 -9.74 3.40
C MET A 64 -11.02 -10.51 2.65
N GLU A 65 -11.88 -11.28 3.32
CA GLU A 65 -13.08 -11.87 2.70
C GLU A 65 -14.04 -10.82 2.13
N ASP A 66 -14.01 -9.56 2.61
CA ASP A 66 -14.81 -8.48 2.03
C ASP A 66 -14.34 -8.06 0.61
N LEU A 67 -13.06 -8.30 0.28
CA LEU A 67 -12.43 -7.86 -0.98
C LEU A 67 -11.99 -9.02 -1.88
N HIS A 68 -11.65 -10.16 -1.29
CA HIS A 68 -11.06 -11.33 -1.91
C HIS A 68 -11.72 -12.63 -1.41
N PRO A 69 -13.04 -12.77 -1.54
CA PRO A 69 -13.74 -13.94 -1.04
C PRO A 69 -13.18 -15.23 -1.64
N ASP A 70 -12.96 -16.22 -0.77
CA ASP A 70 -12.45 -17.55 -1.13
C ASP A 70 -11.08 -17.53 -1.87
N ARG A 71 -10.23 -16.53 -1.61
CA ARG A 71 -8.88 -16.44 -2.22
C ARG A 71 -7.77 -16.87 -1.27
N ARG A 72 -6.72 -17.48 -1.81
CA ARG A 72 -5.48 -17.73 -1.05
C ARG A 72 -4.79 -16.40 -0.81
N MET A 73 -4.56 -16.06 0.45
CA MET A 73 -3.92 -14.81 0.84
C MET A 73 -2.47 -15.00 1.29
N ALA A 74 -1.61 -14.10 0.86
CA ALA A 74 -0.31 -13.78 1.44
C ALA A 74 -0.23 -12.26 1.63
N ALA A 75 0.68 -11.77 2.48
CA ALA A 75 0.75 -10.32 2.71
C ALA A 75 2.11 -9.81 3.19
N LEU A 76 2.36 -8.53 2.90
CA LEU A 76 3.37 -7.70 3.55
C LEU A 76 2.70 -6.80 4.57
N PHE A 77 2.82 -7.14 5.86
CA PHE A 77 2.34 -6.33 6.96
C PHE A 77 3.25 -5.13 7.22
N ILE A 78 2.67 -3.94 7.18
CA ILE A 78 3.36 -2.67 7.37
C ILE A 78 2.83 -2.04 8.66
N PRO A 79 3.69 -1.63 9.62
CA PRO A 79 3.23 -0.85 10.75
C PRO A 79 2.64 0.48 10.26
N PHE A 80 1.37 0.74 10.56
CA PHE A 80 0.76 2.04 10.31
C PHE A 80 1.49 3.11 11.16
N PRO A 81 1.77 4.32 10.64
CA PRO A 81 2.60 5.32 11.32
C PRO A 81 2.22 5.50 12.80
N PRO A 82 2.99 4.93 13.73
CA PRO A 82 2.58 4.89 15.13
C PRO A 82 2.86 6.24 15.77
N GLN A 83 2.28 6.49 16.93
CA GLN A 83 2.82 7.54 17.81
C GLN A 83 4.27 7.20 18.18
N PRO A 84 5.20 8.16 18.26
CA PRO A 84 6.61 7.87 18.54
C PRO A 84 6.85 7.01 19.78
N ALA A 85 6.07 7.21 20.84
CA ALA A 85 6.14 6.43 22.08
C ALA A 85 5.74 4.95 21.91
N ARG A 86 5.07 4.58 20.82
CA ARG A 86 4.56 3.24 20.53
C ARG A 86 5.28 2.56 19.36
N LEU A 87 6.27 3.20 18.74
CA LEU A 87 6.94 2.69 17.55
C LEU A 87 7.49 1.27 17.74
N ARG A 88 8.21 1.03 18.85
CA ARG A 88 8.76 -0.31 19.15
C ARG A 88 7.66 -1.36 19.33
N GLN A 89 6.57 -1.00 20.00
CA GLN A 89 5.41 -1.89 20.18
C GLN A 89 4.76 -2.23 18.83
N ALA A 90 4.61 -1.25 17.95
CA ALA A 90 4.05 -1.46 16.62
C ALA A 90 4.91 -2.41 15.79
N ASN A 91 6.24 -2.24 15.78
CA ASN A 91 7.14 -3.15 15.07
C ASN A 91 7.09 -4.58 15.63
N GLN A 92 7.08 -4.73 16.96
CA GLN A 92 6.97 -6.03 17.62
C GLN A 92 5.64 -6.72 17.26
N TRP A 93 4.52 -6.00 17.33
CA TRP A 93 3.21 -6.54 16.96
C TRP A 93 3.18 -7.00 15.51
N THR A 94 3.59 -6.15 14.56
CA THR A 94 3.55 -6.48 13.13
C THR A 94 4.38 -7.71 12.82
N ALA A 95 5.55 -7.86 13.45
CA ALA A 95 6.39 -9.05 13.31
C ALA A 95 5.73 -10.31 13.89
N GLU A 96 5.13 -10.22 15.08
CA GLU A 96 4.39 -11.35 15.68
C GLU A 96 3.23 -11.80 14.78
N GLN A 97 2.52 -10.86 14.16
CA GLN A 97 1.41 -11.20 13.26
C GLN A 97 1.90 -11.82 11.94
N ALA A 98 3.01 -11.33 11.37
CA ALA A 98 3.58 -11.93 10.17
C ALA A 98 4.13 -13.34 10.43
N ALA A 99 4.68 -13.60 11.63
CA ALA A 99 5.21 -14.92 12.00
C ALA A 99 4.12 -16.00 12.16
N ALA A 100 2.84 -15.63 12.15
CA ALA A 100 1.72 -16.58 12.23
C ALA A 100 1.62 -17.49 10.99
N HIS A 101 2.18 -17.10 9.85
CA HIS A 101 2.10 -17.88 8.61
C HIS A 101 3.36 -17.71 7.72
N PRO A 102 3.88 -18.79 7.10
CA PRO A 102 5.15 -18.75 6.35
C PRO A 102 5.11 -17.90 5.06
N ASP A 103 3.92 -17.58 4.55
CA ASP A 103 3.75 -16.75 3.34
C ASP A 103 3.59 -15.25 3.68
N PHE A 104 3.64 -14.88 4.96
CA PHE A 104 3.48 -13.50 5.41
C PHE A 104 4.84 -12.89 5.75
N ARG A 105 4.99 -11.60 5.48
CA ARG A 105 6.19 -10.81 5.76
C ARG A 105 5.81 -9.56 6.52
N CYS A 106 6.79 -8.89 7.11
CA CYS A 106 6.60 -7.58 7.69
C CYS A 106 7.72 -6.59 7.36
N LEU A 107 7.38 -5.31 7.44
CA LEU A 107 8.35 -4.22 7.47
C LEU A 107 8.56 -3.71 8.89
N PHE A 108 9.72 -3.13 9.11
CA PHE A 108 10.09 -2.41 10.32
C PHE A 108 9.92 -0.90 10.13
N PHE A 109 9.12 -0.25 10.96
CA PHE A 109 9.00 1.20 10.93
C PHE A 109 10.22 1.85 11.57
N VAL A 110 10.85 2.80 10.87
CA VAL A 110 12.04 3.52 11.32
C VAL A 110 11.77 5.02 11.42
N ALA A 111 12.31 5.67 12.46
CA ALA A 111 12.35 7.12 12.60
C ALA A 111 13.68 7.68 12.03
N PRO A 112 13.68 8.91 11.47
CA PRO A 112 14.87 9.47 10.81
C PRO A 112 16.10 9.59 11.74
N ASN A 113 15.88 9.72 13.05
CA ASN A 113 16.94 9.88 14.03
C ASN A 113 17.41 8.56 14.66
N ASP A 114 16.83 7.41 14.30
CA ASP A 114 17.26 6.12 14.84
C ASP A 114 18.70 5.79 14.42
N ASP A 115 19.39 5.00 15.24
CA ASP A 115 20.72 4.50 14.94
C ASP A 115 20.63 3.39 13.87
N PRO A 116 21.30 3.52 12.71
CA PRO A 116 21.22 2.52 11.64
C PRO A 116 21.64 1.11 12.06
N GLU A 117 22.61 0.95 12.98
CA GLU A 117 23.03 -0.38 13.42
C GLU A 117 22.03 -1.01 14.40
N TRP A 118 21.44 -0.21 15.29
CA TRP A 118 20.32 -0.68 16.11
C TRP A 118 19.12 -1.10 15.25
N VAL A 119 18.78 -0.31 14.23
CA VAL A 119 17.74 -0.70 13.25
C VAL A 119 18.12 -2.02 12.59
N ARG A 120 19.39 -2.20 12.24
CA ARG A 120 19.84 -3.44 11.61
C ARG A 120 19.62 -4.66 12.49
N GLU A 121 20.01 -4.56 13.75
CA GLU A 121 19.84 -5.62 14.74
C GLU A 121 18.35 -5.94 14.96
N GLU A 122 17.50 -4.92 15.09
CA GLU A 122 16.07 -5.12 15.34
C GLU A 122 15.32 -5.69 14.14
N VAL A 123 15.62 -5.26 12.91
CA VAL A 123 15.04 -5.83 11.69
C VAL A 123 15.34 -7.32 11.62
N LYS A 124 16.60 -7.72 11.85
CA LYS A 124 17.02 -9.13 11.87
C LYS A 124 16.36 -9.91 13.01
N ARG A 125 16.32 -9.35 14.22
CA ARG A 125 15.70 -9.97 15.39
C ARG A 125 14.21 -10.25 15.17
N LEU A 126 13.51 -9.32 14.51
CA LEU A 126 12.07 -9.41 14.24
C LEU A 126 11.74 -10.22 12.99
N GLY A 127 12.74 -10.62 12.18
CA GLY A 127 12.51 -11.30 10.90
C GLY A 127 11.81 -10.42 9.87
N ALA A 128 11.92 -9.09 10.00
CA ALA A 128 11.39 -8.16 9.00
C ALA A 128 12.26 -8.17 7.74
N VAL A 129 11.64 -7.92 6.59
CA VAL A 129 12.31 -7.96 5.27
C VAL A 129 12.72 -6.59 4.74
N GLY A 130 12.47 -5.55 5.53
CA GLY A 130 12.79 -4.20 5.13
C GLY A 130 12.15 -3.12 5.98
N LEU A 131 12.10 -1.91 5.43
CA LEU A 131 11.81 -0.70 6.19
C LEU A 131 10.53 0.01 5.73
N LYS A 132 9.85 0.63 6.69
CA LYS A 132 8.82 1.63 6.47
C LYS A 132 9.23 2.95 7.12
N CYS A 133 8.96 4.06 6.47
CA CYS A 133 9.14 5.40 7.01
C CYS A 133 7.88 6.24 6.75
N TYR A 134 7.77 7.39 7.41
CA TYR A 134 6.66 8.31 7.15
C TYR A 134 7.00 9.77 7.46
N HIS A 135 6.49 10.68 6.62
CA HIS A 135 6.82 12.11 6.66
C HIS A 135 6.46 12.82 7.96
N THR A 136 5.53 12.29 8.77
CA THR A 136 5.15 12.91 10.05
C THR A 136 6.29 12.90 11.07
N TYR A 137 7.28 12.03 10.87
CA TYR A 137 8.51 11.97 11.64
C TYR A 137 9.60 12.95 11.16
N ALA A 138 9.38 13.64 10.04
CA ALA A 138 10.29 14.69 9.59
C ALA A 138 10.26 15.89 10.54
N ASN A 139 11.43 16.50 10.73
CA ASN A 139 11.58 17.75 11.48
C ASN A 139 10.99 18.96 10.74
N VAL A 140 10.81 18.87 9.42
CA VAL A 140 10.24 19.94 8.56
C VAL A 140 8.75 20.14 8.85
N LYS A 141 8.30 21.40 8.89
CA LYS A 141 6.89 21.80 9.03
C LYS A 141 6.49 22.85 7.97
N PRO A 142 5.32 22.73 7.31
CA PRO A 142 4.42 21.58 7.38
C PRO A 142 5.10 20.34 6.76
N THR A 143 4.81 19.16 7.31
CA THR A 143 5.47 17.91 6.86
C THR A 143 5.15 17.56 5.41
N TRP A 144 4.15 18.21 4.81
CA TRP A 144 3.80 18.10 3.38
C TRP A 144 4.90 18.62 2.45
N GLU A 145 5.81 19.44 2.96
CA GLU A 145 6.97 19.97 2.22
C GLU A 145 8.26 19.20 2.50
N ALA A 146 8.21 18.13 3.30
CA ALA A 146 9.38 17.31 3.59
C ALA A 146 9.89 16.61 2.31
N GLN A 147 11.21 16.63 2.11
CA GLN A 147 11.88 15.82 1.11
C GLN A 147 12.09 14.40 1.64
N ILE A 148 12.32 13.45 0.74
CA ILE A 148 12.55 12.04 1.10
C ILE A 148 13.63 11.90 2.20
N PRO A 149 14.82 12.53 2.11
CA PRO A 149 15.85 12.38 3.15
C PRO A 149 15.47 12.91 4.53
N ASP A 150 14.45 13.78 4.64
CA ASP A 150 14.03 14.34 5.93
C ASP A 150 13.34 13.29 6.82
N PHE A 151 12.79 12.22 6.22
CA PHE A 151 12.14 11.12 6.93
C PHE A 151 12.66 9.73 6.55
N LEU A 152 13.45 9.62 5.47
CA LEU A 152 14.22 8.44 5.08
C LEU A 152 15.67 8.83 4.78
N PRO A 153 16.49 9.15 5.80
CA PRO A 153 17.88 9.52 5.59
C PRO A 153 18.71 8.40 4.94
N GLU A 154 19.72 8.80 4.17
CA GLU A 154 20.58 7.91 3.37
C GLU A 154 21.30 6.83 4.19
N LYS A 155 21.54 7.05 5.49
CA LYS A 155 22.09 6.04 6.40
C LYS A 155 21.25 4.74 6.44
N PHE A 156 19.93 4.82 6.29
CA PHE A 156 19.07 3.64 6.24
C PHE A 156 19.03 3.01 4.85
N ILE A 157 19.20 3.81 3.79
CA ILE A 157 19.33 3.30 2.42
C ILE A 157 20.59 2.44 2.32
N LYS A 158 21.71 2.91 2.88
CA LYS A 158 22.95 2.16 2.93
C LYS A 158 22.81 0.81 3.65
N VAL A 159 22.17 0.78 4.82
CA VAL A 159 21.93 -0.48 5.54
C VAL A 159 21.02 -1.40 4.72
N ALA A 160 19.95 -0.86 4.11
CA ALA A 160 19.07 -1.66 3.27
C ALA A 160 19.78 -2.24 2.03
N ASP A 161 20.75 -1.53 1.47
CA ASP A 161 21.59 -2.04 0.37
C ASP A 161 22.46 -3.22 0.82
N GLU A 162 23.18 -3.04 1.93
CA GLU A 162 24.07 -4.07 2.48
C GLU A 162 23.31 -5.36 2.85
N GLU A 163 22.03 -5.24 3.21
CA GLU A 163 21.20 -6.36 3.65
C GLU A 163 20.21 -6.86 2.58
N GLY A 164 20.15 -6.20 1.41
CA GLY A 164 19.21 -6.55 0.33
C GLY A 164 17.74 -6.36 0.69
N TRP A 165 17.43 -5.32 1.48
CA TRP A 165 16.08 -5.06 1.99
C TRP A 165 15.20 -4.27 1.04
N VAL A 166 13.90 -4.43 1.25
CA VAL A 166 12.89 -3.57 0.64
C VAL A 166 12.64 -2.30 1.47
N ILE A 167 12.18 -1.23 0.84
CA ILE A 167 11.67 -0.04 1.52
C ILE A 167 10.37 0.42 0.85
N THR A 168 9.27 0.46 1.60
CA THR A 168 7.99 1.01 1.08
C THR A 168 7.88 2.50 1.38
N LEU A 169 8.10 3.31 0.36
CA LEU A 169 8.12 4.77 0.44
C LEU A 169 6.74 5.37 0.11
N HIS A 170 6.21 6.14 1.06
CA HIS A 170 5.08 7.03 0.82
C HIS A 170 5.59 8.47 0.62
N MET A 171 5.64 8.94 -0.63
CA MET A 171 5.98 10.35 -0.95
C MET A 171 4.90 11.30 -0.44
N VAL A 172 5.24 12.55 -0.09
CA VAL A 172 4.27 13.48 0.53
C VAL A 172 4.04 14.76 -0.26
N ARG A 173 5.03 15.24 -1.00
CA ARG A 173 4.96 16.51 -1.75
C ARG A 173 3.79 16.52 -2.74
N SER A 174 3.19 17.68 -2.96
CA SER A 174 1.92 17.84 -3.69
C SER A 174 1.90 17.20 -5.07
N ARG A 175 3.01 17.27 -5.81
CA ARG A 175 3.16 16.70 -7.16
C ARG A 175 3.59 15.23 -7.18
N ALA A 176 3.65 14.57 -6.03
CA ALA A 176 3.96 13.15 -5.90
C ALA A 176 5.18 12.74 -6.74
N VAL A 177 5.05 11.76 -7.64
CA VAL A 177 6.13 11.27 -8.50
C VAL A 177 6.61 12.28 -9.56
N ALA A 178 5.84 13.32 -9.87
CA ALA A 178 6.27 14.41 -10.75
C ALA A 178 7.10 15.49 -10.03
N ASP A 179 7.20 15.43 -8.70
CA ASP A 179 8.00 16.40 -7.97
C ASP A 179 9.50 16.22 -8.29
N PRO A 180 10.23 17.26 -8.75
CA PRO A 180 11.64 17.14 -9.11
C PRO A 180 12.54 16.70 -7.94
N GLY A 181 12.18 17.04 -6.71
CA GLY A 181 12.89 16.60 -5.52
C GLY A 181 12.71 15.11 -5.26
N ASN A 182 11.49 14.60 -5.41
CA ASN A 182 11.23 13.16 -5.32
C ASN A 182 11.98 12.39 -6.40
N ILE A 183 11.90 12.83 -7.66
CA ILE A 183 12.61 12.18 -8.79
C ILE A 183 14.12 12.13 -8.51
N LYS A 184 14.71 13.25 -8.12
CA LYS A 184 16.15 13.34 -7.79
C LYS A 184 16.54 12.29 -6.75
N TRP A 185 15.81 12.22 -5.63
CA TRP A 185 16.17 11.34 -4.52
C TRP A 185 15.87 9.87 -4.80
N ILE A 186 14.78 9.56 -5.52
CA ILE A 186 14.48 8.19 -5.95
C ILE A 186 15.60 7.68 -6.86
N ARG A 187 16.00 8.47 -7.87
CA ARG A 187 17.13 8.09 -8.74
C ARG A 187 18.41 7.93 -7.95
N HIS A 188 18.77 8.91 -7.12
CA HIS A 188 19.97 8.84 -6.28
C HIS A 188 20.00 7.56 -5.44
N TYR A 189 18.92 7.21 -4.75
CA TYR A 189 18.87 5.99 -3.95
C TYR A 189 18.94 4.73 -4.81
N CYS A 190 18.14 4.63 -5.87
CA CYS A 190 18.12 3.42 -6.68
C CYS A 190 19.44 3.18 -7.44
N GLU A 191 20.08 4.24 -7.94
CA GLU A 191 21.33 4.16 -8.71
C GLU A 191 22.57 3.90 -7.84
N GLN A 192 22.64 4.51 -6.65
CA GLN A 192 23.80 4.36 -5.75
C GLN A 192 23.71 3.09 -4.90
N TYR A 193 22.51 2.56 -4.69
CA TYR A 193 22.24 1.43 -3.81
C TYR A 193 21.42 0.34 -4.54
N PRO A 194 22.04 -0.39 -5.49
CA PRO A 194 21.34 -1.29 -6.39
C PRO A 194 20.82 -2.58 -5.73
N ASN A 195 21.29 -2.94 -4.53
CA ASN A 195 20.81 -4.13 -3.80
C ASN A 195 19.56 -3.83 -2.96
N MET A 196 19.35 -2.55 -2.59
CA MET A 196 18.12 -2.11 -1.93
C MET A 196 16.98 -2.06 -2.94
N THR A 197 15.80 -2.54 -2.58
CA THR A 197 14.59 -2.42 -3.41
C THR A 197 13.65 -1.34 -2.87
N LEU A 198 13.31 -0.37 -3.71
CA LEU A 198 12.37 0.70 -3.34
C LEU A 198 10.97 0.40 -3.92
N ILE A 199 9.94 0.43 -3.07
CA ILE A 199 8.53 0.30 -3.47
C ILE A 199 7.87 1.67 -3.30
N LEU A 200 7.34 2.25 -4.37
CA LEU A 200 6.59 3.51 -4.32
C LEU A 200 5.10 3.23 -4.09
N ALA A 201 4.61 3.64 -2.91
CA ALA A 201 3.27 3.30 -2.46
C ALA A 201 2.15 4.02 -3.25
N HIS A 202 0.97 3.40 -3.32
CA HIS A 202 -0.28 3.97 -3.88
C HIS A 202 -0.13 4.42 -5.34
N SER A 203 0.49 3.58 -6.16
CA SER A 203 0.84 3.86 -7.55
C SER A 203 1.69 5.12 -7.68
N ALA A 204 2.75 5.18 -6.87
CA ALA A 204 3.61 6.35 -6.72
C ALA A 204 2.87 7.61 -6.25
N ARG A 205 1.92 7.44 -5.31
CA ARG A 205 0.95 8.45 -4.85
C ARG A 205 0.20 9.10 -6.02
N GLY A 206 -0.16 8.28 -6.99
CA GLY A 206 -0.72 8.69 -8.27
C GLY A 206 -2.21 9.03 -8.26
N PHE A 207 -2.72 9.59 -7.17
CA PHE A 207 -4.13 9.99 -7.08
C PHE A 207 -4.48 11.13 -8.06
N GLN A 208 -3.48 11.84 -8.57
CA GLN A 208 -3.59 12.70 -9.73
C GLN A 208 -2.77 12.09 -10.89
N PRO A 209 -3.39 11.37 -11.84
CA PRO A 209 -2.66 10.61 -12.85
C PRO A 209 -1.82 11.47 -13.82
N ALA A 210 -2.11 12.77 -13.96
CA ALA A 210 -1.25 13.68 -14.71
C ALA A 210 0.18 13.72 -14.14
N HIS A 211 0.34 13.62 -12.82
CA HIS A 211 1.64 13.59 -12.17
C HIS A 211 2.38 12.27 -12.47
N ASN A 212 1.69 11.14 -12.61
CA ASN A 212 2.31 9.88 -13.02
C ASN A 212 2.86 9.96 -14.45
N LEU A 213 2.06 10.47 -15.39
CA LEU A 213 2.46 10.58 -16.80
C LEU A 213 3.68 11.50 -16.99
N GLU A 214 3.87 12.48 -16.12
CA GLU A 214 5.04 13.37 -16.13
C GLU A 214 6.26 12.76 -15.40
N GLY A 215 6.04 12.17 -14.22
CA GLY A 215 7.11 11.71 -13.34
C GLY A 215 7.70 10.35 -13.70
N LEU A 216 6.85 9.35 -13.98
CA LEU A 216 7.29 7.97 -14.23
C LEU A 216 8.27 7.80 -15.40
N PRO A 217 8.16 8.53 -16.53
CA PRO A 217 9.15 8.46 -17.61
C PRO A 217 10.59 8.74 -17.15
N GLN A 218 10.76 9.55 -16.10
CA GLN A 218 12.05 9.94 -15.54
C GLN A 218 12.64 8.87 -14.60
N LEU A 219 11.88 7.81 -14.29
CA LEU A 219 12.28 6.71 -13.41
C LEU A 219 12.59 5.42 -14.18
N ARG A 220 12.62 5.46 -15.53
CA ARG A 220 13.05 4.33 -16.35
C ARG A 220 14.50 3.92 -16.05
N GLY A 221 14.77 2.63 -16.19
CA GLY A 221 16.10 2.02 -16.01
C GLY A 221 16.48 1.75 -14.55
N LEU A 222 15.56 1.93 -13.60
CA LEU A 222 15.78 1.58 -12.20
C LEU A 222 15.28 0.15 -11.94
N ASP A 223 16.19 -0.82 -11.98
CA ASP A 223 15.85 -2.25 -11.88
C ASP A 223 15.32 -2.64 -10.49
N ASN A 224 15.72 -1.91 -9.46
CA ASN A 224 15.34 -2.10 -8.07
C ASN A 224 14.15 -1.20 -7.63
N LEU A 225 13.41 -0.62 -8.59
CA LEU A 225 12.21 0.18 -8.31
C LEU A 225 10.93 -0.61 -8.63
N TYR A 226 10.01 -0.66 -7.67
CA TYR A 226 8.70 -1.31 -7.74
C TYR A 226 7.60 -0.37 -7.24
N PHE A 227 6.35 -0.80 -7.41
CA PHE A 227 5.16 -0.03 -7.08
C PHE A 227 4.10 -0.96 -6.49
N ASP A 228 3.35 -0.48 -5.51
CA ASP A 228 2.10 -1.11 -5.07
C ASP A 228 0.90 -0.23 -5.47
N THR A 229 -0.30 -0.82 -5.56
CA THR A 229 -1.50 -0.10 -6.02
C THR A 229 -2.34 0.52 -4.90
N SER A 230 -2.33 -0.08 -3.70
CA SER A 230 -2.76 0.44 -2.39
C SER A 230 -3.86 1.49 -2.40
N ALA A 231 -5.12 1.05 -2.40
CA ALA A 231 -6.35 1.87 -2.32
C ALA A 231 -6.50 3.00 -3.36
N ASN A 232 -5.62 3.09 -4.36
CA ASN A 232 -5.72 4.11 -5.38
C ASN A 232 -6.79 3.72 -6.41
N CYS A 233 -7.85 4.52 -6.49
CA CYS A 233 -8.99 4.30 -7.38
C CYS A 233 -8.82 4.92 -8.78
N GLU A 234 -7.65 5.48 -9.09
CA GLU A 234 -7.34 6.07 -10.41
C GLU A 234 -6.76 5.04 -11.38
N GLN A 235 -7.59 4.57 -12.32
CA GLN A 235 -7.15 3.59 -13.33
C GLN A 235 -5.93 4.06 -14.14
N MET A 236 -5.85 5.36 -14.43
CA MET A 236 -4.75 5.94 -15.20
C MET A 236 -3.41 5.88 -14.46
N ALA A 237 -3.42 5.87 -13.12
CA ALA A 237 -2.21 5.75 -12.32
C ALA A 237 -1.59 4.36 -12.52
N HIS A 238 -2.39 3.30 -12.37
CA HIS A 238 -1.97 1.91 -12.60
C HIS A 238 -1.54 1.70 -14.05
N GLN A 239 -2.35 2.17 -15.00
CA GLN A 239 -2.09 2.06 -16.43
C GLN A 239 -0.75 2.72 -16.81
N SER A 240 -0.46 3.89 -16.25
CA SER A 240 0.79 4.59 -16.54
C SER A 240 2.02 3.80 -16.09
N ILE A 241 1.97 3.12 -14.94
CA ILE A 241 3.07 2.27 -14.46
C ILE A 241 3.25 1.09 -15.41
N ILE A 242 2.18 0.34 -15.69
CA ILE A 242 2.20 -0.83 -16.58
C ILE A 242 2.80 -0.44 -17.95
N ARG A 243 2.31 0.65 -18.54
CA ARG A 243 2.74 1.10 -19.87
C ARG A 243 4.18 1.61 -19.92
N ILE A 244 4.64 2.30 -18.88
CA ILE A 244 5.93 3.02 -18.89
C ILE A 244 7.07 2.14 -18.38
N LEU A 245 6.78 1.29 -17.39
CA LEU A 245 7.77 0.55 -16.60
C LEU A 245 7.56 -0.97 -16.62
N GLY A 246 6.43 -1.46 -17.13
CA GLY A 246 6.10 -2.89 -17.18
C GLY A 246 5.21 -3.34 -16.02
N HIS A 247 4.36 -4.34 -16.26
CA HIS A 247 3.50 -4.90 -15.22
C HIS A 247 4.31 -5.69 -14.18
N GLU A 248 5.52 -6.15 -14.52
CA GLU A 248 6.44 -6.86 -13.62
C GLU A 248 6.95 -5.99 -12.46
N LYS A 249 6.74 -4.67 -12.54
CA LYS A 249 7.09 -3.71 -11.49
C LYS A 249 5.93 -3.35 -10.57
N LEU A 250 4.70 -3.77 -10.91
CA LEU A 250 3.48 -3.41 -10.18
C LEU A 250 2.99 -4.59 -9.33
N MET A 251 2.63 -4.31 -8.08
CA MET A 251 2.07 -5.29 -7.15
C MET A 251 0.70 -4.82 -6.63
N TYR A 252 -0.20 -5.76 -6.39
CA TYR A 252 -1.42 -5.48 -5.66
C TYR A 252 -1.11 -5.14 -4.19
N GLY A 253 -1.83 -4.18 -3.62
CA GLY A 253 -1.82 -3.89 -2.19
C GLY A 253 -3.18 -3.34 -1.79
N SER A 254 -3.78 -3.84 -0.71
CA SER A 254 -5.13 -3.45 -0.31
C SER A 254 -5.15 -2.10 0.39
N ASP A 255 -4.07 -1.75 1.09
CA ASP A 255 -4.01 -0.65 2.04
C ASP A 255 -5.11 -0.73 3.11
N LEU A 256 -5.39 -1.92 3.66
CA LEU A 256 -6.14 -1.98 4.93
C LEU A 256 -5.41 -1.05 5.93
N MET A 257 -6.00 0.02 6.44
CA MET A 257 -7.44 0.25 6.65
C MET A 257 -8.23 1.03 5.58
N ALA A 258 -7.56 1.77 4.71
CA ALA A 258 -8.20 2.67 3.74
C ALA A 258 -9.17 1.94 2.80
N SER A 259 -8.83 0.71 2.36
CA SER A 259 -9.73 -0.11 1.53
C SER A 259 -11.08 -0.41 2.16
N HIS A 260 -11.17 -0.40 3.48
CA HIS A 260 -12.39 -0.70 4.23
C HIS A 260 -13.19 0.56 4.61
N GLY A 261 -12.77 1.73 4.10
CA GLY A 261 -13.63 2.91 4.01
C GLY A 261 -14.67 2.76 2.89
N ARG A 262 -15.65 3.66 2.86
CA ARG A 262 -16.68 3.73 1.81
C ARG A 262 -16.35 4.87 0.85
N GLY A 263 -16.49 4.61 -0.44
CA GLY A 263 -16.32 5.60 -1.50
C GLY A 263 -15.05 5.38 -2.31
N ARG A 264 -14.35 6.45 -2.69
CA ARG A 264 -13.16 6.37 -3.57
C ARG A 264 -12.30 7.62 -3.55
N SER A 265 -11.04 7.48 -3.97
CA SER A 265 -10.24 8.61 -4.42
C SER A 265 -10.63 9.04 -5.84
N VAL A 266 -10.50 10.34 -6.14
CA VAL A 266 -10.69 10.88 -7.49
C VAL A 266 -9.71 12.02 -7.79
N GLY A 267 -9.04 11.95 -8.94
CA GLY A 267 -8.22 13.04 -9.47
C GLY A 267 -9.09 14.24 -9.81
N THR A 268 -8.70 15.45 -9.37
CA THR A 268 -9.46 16.69 -9.58
C THR A 268 -8.52 17.85 -9.82
N ALA A 269 -8.66 18.54 -10.96
CA ALA A 269 -7.76 19.62 -11.38
C ALA A 269 -6.28 19.16 -11.34
N ASP A 270 -5.41 19.81 -10.55
CA ASP A 270 -4.00 19.43 -10.34
C ASP A 270 -3.78 18.73 -8.98
N THR A 271 -4.84 18.14 -8.41
CA THR A 271 -4.82 17.43 -7.12
C THR A 271 -5.79 16.24 -7.14
N PHE A 272 -6.20 15.74 -5.99
CA PHE A 272 -7.19 14.68 -5.81
C PHE A 272 -8.07 14.94 -4.57
N LEU A 273 -9.21 14.25 -4.52
CA LEU A 273 -10.14 14.25 -3.40
C LEU A 273 -10.38 12.81 -2.93
N TRP A 274 -10.55 12.63 -1.62
CA TRP A 274 -11.17 11.43 -1.06
C TRP A 274 -12.66 11.70 -0.89
N LEU A 275 -13.50 10.90 -1.55
CA LEU A 275 -14.95 10.91 -1.38
C LEU A 275 -15.31 9.81 -0.38
N GLY A 276 -15.57 10.18 0.87
CA GLY A 276 -16.06 9.31 1.94
C GLY A 276 -17.59 9.15 1.94
N ASP A 277 -18.16 8.27 2.78
CA ASP A 277 -19.61 8.02 2.91
C ASP A 277 -20.42 9.31 3.19
N GLU A 278 -19.82 10.25 3.91
CA GLU A 278 -20.37 11.54 4.28
C GLU A 278 -20.32 12.59 3.16
N SER A 279 -19.66 12.29 2.04
CA SER A 279 -19.56 13.23 0.92
C SER A 279 -20.93 13.45 0.28
N PRO A 280 -21.31 14.70 -0.06
CA PRO A 280 -22.65 15.00 -0.58
C PRO A 280 -22.90 14.46 -2.01
N VAL A 281 -21.86 13.97 -2.68
CA VAL A 281 -21.90 13.47 -4.07
C VAL A 281 -22.73 12.20 -4.26
N TRP A 282 -23.12 11.52 -3.19
CA TRP A 282 -23.89 10.27 -3.28
C TRP A 282 -25.39 10.47 -3.51
N VAL A 283 -25.88 11.71 -3.41
CA VAL A 283 -27.27 12.06 -3.72
C VAL A 283 -27.30 12.94 -4.96
N GLU A 284 -27.55 12.32 -6.10
CA GLU A 284 -27.68 13.01 -7.38
C GLU A 284 -29.14 13.16 -7.80
N LYS A 285 -29.43 14.12 -8.68
CA LYS A 285 -30.80 14.47 -9.09
C LYS A 285 -31.64 13.28 -9.59
N HIS A 286 -30.97 12.26 -10.14
CA HIS A 286 -31.61 11.12 -10.82
C HIS A 286 -31.45 9.80 -10.06
N MET A 287 -30.58 9.72 -9.05
CA MET A 287 -30.37 8.50 -8.28
C MET A 287 -29.64 8.77 -6.96
N THR A 288 -29.89 7.90 -5.98
CA THR A 288 -29.02 7.76 -4.82
C THR A 288 -27.99 6.67 -5.10
N ILE A 289 -26.72 7.01 -4.93
CA ILE A 289 -25.58 6.12 -5.12
C ILE A 289 -25.23 5.53 -3.76
N LYS A 290 -25.02 4.20 -3.70
CA LYS A 290 -24.49 3.53 -2.53
C LYS A 290 -23.00 3.30 -2.74
N PRO A 291 -22.10 4.05 -2.09
CA PRO A 291 -20.67 3.81 -2.24
C PRO A 291 -20.30 2.42 -1.71
N VAL A 292 -19.61 1.64 -2.56
CA VAL A 292 -19.00 0.38 -2.14
C VAL A 292 -17.72 0.65 -1.33
N LEU A 293 -17.11 -0.40 -0.81
CA LEU A 293 -15.80 -0.31 -0.18
C LEU A 293 -14.76 0.28 -1.15
N VAL A 294 -13.87 1.12 -0.65
CA VAL A 294 -12.76 1.72 -1.42
C VAL A 294 -11.91 0.63 -2.09
N GLY A 295 -11.70 -0.50 -1.42
CA GLY A 295 -10.97 -1.65 -1.97
C GLY A 295 -11.62 -2.22 -3.24
N LEU A 296 -12.95 -2.22 -3.32
CA LEU A 296 -13.67 -2.70 -4.51
C LEU A 296 -13.58 -1.70 -5.67
N GLU A 297 -13.64 -0.40 -5.38
CA GLU A 297 -13.39 0.66 -6.37
C GLU A 297 -11.94 0.62 -6.89
N HIS A 298 -10.97 0.41 -5.99
CA HIS A 298 -9.56 0.22 -6.31
C HIS A 298 -9.36 -1.02 -7.19
N LEU A 299 -9.91 -2.18 -6.84
CA LEU A 299 -9.85 -3.39 -7.67
C LEU A 299 -10.44 -3.18 -9.06
N ARG A 300 -11.58 -2.47 -9.17
CA ARG A 300 -12.16 -2.12 -10.48
C ARG A 300 -11.23 -1.20 -11.27
N SER A 301 -10.58 -0.23 -10.62
CA SER A 301 -9.62 0.65 -11.30
C SER A 301 -8.40 -0.12 -11.84
N LEU A 302 -7.90 -1.11 -11.09
CA LEU A 302 -6.81 -1.98 -11.50
C LEU A 302 -7.24 -2.89 -12.66
N LYS A 303 -8.45 -3.46 -12.59
CA LYS A 303 -9.07 -4.22 -13.70
C LYS A 303 -9.08 -3.42 -15.00
N TRP A 304 -9.58 -2.20 -14.97
CA TRP A 304 -9.64 -1.35 -16.15
C TRP A 304 -8.26 -1.01 -16.70
N ALA A 305 -7.26 -0.79 -15.83
CA ALA A 305 -5.88 -0.59 -16.26
C ALA A 305 -5.31 -1.83 -16.97
N CYS A 306 -5.47 -3.02 -16.38
CA CYS A 306 -5.00 -4.29 -16.97
C CYS A 306 -5.66 -4.55 -18.34
N TRP A 307 -6.97 -4.36 -18.43
CA TRP A 307 -7.71 -4.51 -19.69
C TRP A 307 -7.30 -3.48 -20.75
N SER A 308 -7.06 -2.23 -20.35
CA SER A 308 -6.62 -1.17 -21.27
C SER A 308 -5.23 -1.45 -21.84
N GLU A 309 -4.34 -2.04 -21.04
CA GLU A 309 -3.01 -2.47 -21.49
C GLU A 309 -3.01 -3.89 -22.09
N ARG A 310 -4.18 -4.52 -22.22
CA ARG A 310 -4.38 -5.84 -22.84
C ARG A 310 -3.52 -6.93 -22.18
N LEU A 311 -3.40 -6.88 -20.85
CA LEU A 311 -2.71 -7.91 -20.09
C LEU A 311 -3.44 -9.25 -20.24
N SER A 312 -2.67 -10.33 -20.37
CA SER A 312 -3.17 -11.71 -20.24
C SER A 312 -3.47 -12.03 -18.78
N ASP A 313 -4.21 -13.12 -18.54
CA ASP A 313 -4.48 -13.61 -17.18
C ASP A 313 -3.17 -13.85 -16.41
N SER A 314 -2.14 -14.41 -17.06
CA SER A 314 -0.81 -14.60 -16.45
C SER A 314 -0.14 -13.28 -16.02
N ALA A 315 -0.31 -12.20 -16.79
CA ALA A 315 0.24 -10.89 -16.43
C ALA A 315 -0.58 -10.21 -15.33
N VAL A 316 -1.88 -10.53 -15.22
CA VAL A 316 -2.70 -10.16 -14.07
C VAL A 316 -2.24 -10.92 -12.82
N GLU A 317 -2.00 -12.23 -12.93
CA GLU A 317 -1.42 -13.05 -11.86
C GLU A 317 -0.04 -12.53 -11.40
N ASP A 318 0.77 -11.97 -12.31
CA ASP A 318 2.02 -11.33 -11.94
C ASP A 318 1.80 -10.17 -10.96
N ILE A 319 0.83 -9.30 -11.25
CA ILE A 319 0.48 -8.15 -10.40
C ILE A 319 -0.09 -8.61 -9.06
N PHE A 320 -0.97 -9.61 -9.06
CA PHE A 320 -1.65 -10.07 -7.86
C PHE A 320 -0.80 -11.01 -7.00
N TRP A 321 0.16 -11.74 -7.56
CA TRP A 321 0.93 -12.74 -6.82
C TRP A 321 2.42 -12.78 -7.20
N ASN A 322 2.75 -13.09 -8.46
CA ASN A 322 4.11 -13.55 -8.79
C ASN A 322 5.19 -12.50 -8.53
N ASN A 323 4.91 -11.22 -8.79
CA ASN A 323 5.87 -10.14 -8.55
C ASN A 323 6.24 -10.05 -7.06
N ALA A 324 5.23 -10.05 -6.19
CA ALA A 324 5.43 -9.97 -4.75
C ALA A 324 6.01 -11.27 -4.19
N ALA A 325 5.51 -12.43 -4.62
CA ALA A 325 6.04 -13.73 -4.20
C ALA A 325 7.53 -13.89 -4.54
N LYS A 326 7.94 -13.46 -5.74
CA LYS A 326 9.34 -13.44 -6.15
C LYS A 326 10.17 -12.45 -5.31
N LEU A 327 9.66 -11.24 -5.11
CA LEU A 327 10.38 -10.20 -4.35
C LEU A 327 10.58 -10.60 -2.88
N PHE A 328 9.59 -11.26 -2.28
CA PHE A 328 9.56 -11.61 -0.86
C PHE A 328 9.93 -13.07 -0.55
N ASN A 329 10.35 -13.81 -1.59
CA ASN A 329 10.70 -15.23 -1.52
C ASN A 329 9.61 -16.04 -0.80
N VAL A 330 8.38 -15.94 -1.28
CA VAL A 330 7.22 -16.74 -0.86
C VAL A 330 6.99 -17.85 -1.88
N ASN A 331 6.69 -19.05 -1.38
CA ASN A 331 6.53 -20.23 -2.24
C ASN A 331 5.34 -20.05 -3.19
N SER A 332 5.60 -20.28 -4.48
CA SER A 332 4.57 -20.34 -5.53
C SER A 332 3.64 -21.53 -5.30
#